data_AF-A0A947JXZ9-F1
#
_entry.id   AF-A0A947JXZ9-F1
#
_cell.length_a   1.000
_cell.length_b   1.000
_cell.length_c   1.000
_cell.angle_alpha   90.00
_cell.angle_beta   90.00
_cell.angle_gamma   90.00
#
_symmetry.space_group_name_H-M   'P 1'
#
loop_
_entity.id
_entity.type
_entity.pdbx_description
1 polymer ?
#
loop_
_entity_poly.entity_id
_entity_poly.type
_entity_poly.pdbx_seq_one_letter_code
_entity_poly.pdbx_strand_id
1 'polypeptide(L)'
;MSQIRCLIIELRKKKVIIDRDLAMVYKVSTKRLNEQVRRNLERFPDDFMFQLTEEEKEDVVAICDHLKVLKFSPQLPYAFTRNGANMVCTVLNSTIAVRRSIQIMRAFSVLEEAISKKGKKLTQSP
;
A
#
# COMPACT_ATOMS: atom_id res chain seq x y z
N MET A 1 16.41 -5.19 -6.56
CA MET A 1 15.77 -3.86 -6.42
C MET A 1 14.26 -4.06 -6.34
N SER A 2 13.66 -3.74 -5.19
CA SER A 2 12.39 -4.32 -4.71
C SER A 2 11.17 -4.16 -5.64
N GLN A 3 10.58 -5.30 -6.04
CA GLN A 3 9.30 -5.41 -6.78
C GLN A 3 8.14 -4.62 -6.13
N ILE A 4 8.26 -4.32 -4.83
CA ILE A 4 7.25 -3.59 -4.03
C ILE A 4 6.94 -2.20 -4.61
N ARG A 5 7.89 -1.52 -5.25
CA ARG A 5 7.62 -0.19 -5.83
C ARG A 5 6.53 -0.22 -6.89
N CYS A 6 6.43 -1.31 -7.66
CA CYS A 6 5.41 -1.48 -8.69
C CYS A 6 4.00 -1.74 -8.12
N LEU A 7 3.92 -2.06 -6.82
CA LEU A 7 2.67 -2.28 -6.08
C LEU A 7 2.16 -0.99 -5.41
N ILE A 8 2.98 0.06 -5.41
CA ILE A 8 2.62 1.35 -4.82
C ILE A 8 1.92 2.18 -5.90
N ILE A 9 0.65 2.47 -5.68
CA ILE A 9 -0.17 3.28 -6.56
C ILE A 9 -0.49 4.63 -5.92
N GLU A 10 -0.97 5.58 -6.71
CA GLU A 10 -1.46 6.85 -6.21
C GLU A 10 -2.98 6.85 -6.21
N LEU A 11 -3.57 7.02 -5.03
CA LEU A 11 -5.01 7.07 -4.84
C LEU A 11 -5.33 8.16 -3.81
N ARG A 12 -6.33 9.01 -4.09
CA ARG A 12 -6.66 10.19 -3.26
C ARG A 12 -5.44 11.07 -2.92
N LYS A 13 -4.52 11.26 -3.88
CA LYS A 13 -3.24 11.99 -3.70
C LYS A 13 -2.31 11.38 -2.63
N LYS A 14 -2.56 10.13 -2.21
CA LYS A 14 -1.73 9.37 -1.28
C LYS A 14 -1.07 8.21 -2.02
N LYS A 15 0.18 7.91 -1.68
CA LYS A 15 0.82 6.67 -2.13
C LYS A 15 0.33 5.53 -1.25
N VAL A 16 -0.26 4.50 -1.86
CA VAL A 16 -0.90 3.39 -1.15
C VAL A 16 -0.54 2.03 -1.75
N ILE A 17 -0.68 0.97 -0.95
CA ILE A 17 -0.65 -0.43 -1.39
C ILE A 17 -2.01 -1.05 -1.07
N ILE A 18 -2.57 -1.79 -2.02
CA ILE A 18 -3.84 -2.50 -1.86
C ILE A 18 -3.63 -3.74 -0.99
N ASP A 19 -4.62 -4.07 -0.15
CA ASP A 19 -4.61 -5.18 0.82
C ASP A 19 -4.13 -6.52 0.24
N ARG A 20 -4.51 -6.82 -1.00
CA ARG A 20 -4.09 -7.99 -1.75
C ARG A 20 -2.58 -8.05 -1.95
N ASP A 21 -2.00 -6.97 -2.45
CA ASP A 21 -0.57 -6.87 -2.72
C ASP A 21 0.21 -6.82 -1.41
N LEU A 22 -0.32 -6.10 -0.43
CA LEU A 22 0.28 -6.01 0.89
C LEU A 22 0.34 -7.39 1.56
N ALA A 23 -0.73 -8.18 1.45
CA ALA A 23 -0.78 -9.56 1.93
C ALA A 23 0.26 -10.45 1.22
N MET A 24 0.41 -10.30 -0.09
CA MET A 24 1.44 -11.00 -0.88
C MET A 24 2.85 -10.65 -0.39
N VAL A 25 3.13 -9.37 -0.18
CA VAL A 25 4.43 -8.90 0.35
C VAL A 25 4.71 -9.50 1.73
N TYR A 26 3.71 -9.51 2.61
CA TYR A 26 3.82 -10.09 3.93
C TYR A 26 3.76 -11.62 3.98
N LYS A 27 3.53 -12.28 2.83
CA LYS A 27 3.36 -13.75 2.72
C LYS A 27 2.22 -14.30 3.58
N VAL A 28 1.09 -13.58 3.62
CA VAL A 28 -0.14 -14.00 4.29
C VAL A 28 -1.31 -13.96 3.30
N SER A 29 -2.43 -14.59 3.63
CA SER A 29 -3.65 -14.42 2.84
C SER A 29 -4.25 -13.04 3.08
N THR A 30 -4.91 -12.45 2.07
CA THR A 30 -5.63 -11.17 2.20
C THR A 30 -6.67 -11.24 3.31
N LYS A 31 -7.37 -12.36 3.45
CA LYS A 31 -8.31 -12.61 4.54
C LYS A 31 -7.63 -12.51 5.92
N ARG A 32 -6.46 -13.12 6.10
CA ARG A 32 -5.71 -13.07 7.36
C ARG A 32 -5.23 -11.66 7.68
N LEU A 33 -4.72 -10.93 6.68
CA LEU A 33 -4.31 -9.54 6.85
C LEU A 33 -5.49 -8.68 7.32
N ASN A 34 -6.62 -8.75 6.60
CA ASN A 34 -7.81 -7.96 6.92
C ASN A 34 -8.43 -8.35 8.27
N GLU A 35 -8.36 -9.64 8.65
CA GLU A 35 -8.76 -10.09 9.98
C GLU A 35 -7.91 -9.44 11.09
N GLN A 36 -6.58 -9.42 10.94
CA GLN A 36 -5.68 -8.80 11.93
C GLN A 36 -5.88 -7.29 12.03
N VAL A 37 -6.11 -6.62 10.90
CA VAL A 37 -6.43 -5.19 10.87
C VAL A 37 -7.75 -4.92 11.59
N ARG A 38 -8.81 -5.67 11.28
CA ARG A 38 -10.13 -5.51 11.91
C ARG A 38 -10.12 -5.75 13.41
N ARG A 39 -9.29 -6.67 13.90
CA ARG A 39 -9.12 -6.90 15.35
C ARG A 39 -8.38 -5.78 16.08
N ASN A 40 -7.65 -4.94 15.35
CA ASN A 40 -6.79 -3.90 15.90
C ASN A 40 -7.10 -2.52 15.30
N LEU A 41 -8.37 -2.25 14.96
CA LEU A 41 -8.77 -1.02 14.24
C LEU A 41 -8.34 0.27 14.93
N GLU A 42 -8.24 0.27 16.27
CA GLU A 42 -7.71 1.38 17.06
C GLU A 42 -6.30 1.84 16.64
N ARG A 43 -5.52 0.95 16.00
CA ARG A 43 -4.17 1.24 15.50
C ARG A 43 -4.15 1.77 14.06
N PHE A 44 -5.30 1.81 13.41
CA PHE A 44 -5.45 2.14 12.00
C PHE A 44 -6.38 3.34 11.83
N PRO A 45 -5.89 4.56 12.16
CA PRO A 45 -6.63 5.79 11.86
C PRO A 45 -6.80 6.00 10.34
N ASP A 46 -7.67 6.94 9.96
CA ASP A 46 -8.06 7.20 8.56
C ASP A 46 -6.90 7.66 7.65
N ASP A 47 -5.79 8.13 8.23
CA ASP A 47 -4.58 8.46 7.49
C ASP A 47 -3.67 7.24 7.23
N PHE A 48 -3.90 6.12 7.91
CA PHE A 48 -3.14 4.88 7.76
C PHE A 48 -3.78 3.97 6.71
N MET A 49 -5.10 3.88 6.70
CA MET A 49 -5.84 3.08 5.74
C MET A 49 -7.22 3.63 5.48
N PHE A 50 -7.79 3.23 4.35
CA PHE A 50 -9.18 3.50 4.01
C PHE A 50 -9.69 2.40 3.08
N GLN A 51 -11.01 2.20 3.07
CA GLN A 51 -11.64 1.28 2.12
C GLN A 51 -11.90 2.01 0.79
N LEU A 52 -11.65 1.33 -0.33
CA LEU A 52 -11.98 1.86 -1.66
C LEU A 52 -13.49 1.93 -1.87
N THR A 53 -13.94 2.90 -2.66
CA THR A 53 -15.29 2.88 -3.25
C THR A 53 -15.36 1.90 -4.43
N GLU A 54 -16.56 1.62 -4.93
CA GLU A 54 -16.74 0.81 -6.14
C GLU A 54 -16.03 1.43 -7.35
N GLU A 55 -16.20 2.74 -7.55
CA GLU A 55 -15.53 3.51 -8.60
C GLU A 55 -14.00 3.43 -8.49
N GLU A 56 -13.44 3.69 -7.29
CA GLU A 56 -12.00 3.60 -7.08
C GLU A 56 -11.46 2.19 -7.33
N LYS A 57 -12.24 1.16 -6.98
CA LYS A 57 -11.87 -0.22 -7.25
C LYS A 57 -11.83 -0.49 -8.76
N GLU A 58 -12.81 0.00 -9.52
CA GLU A 58 -12.84 -0.14 -10.98
C GLU A 58 -11.65 0.54 -11.65
N ASP A 59 -11.33 1.77 -11.23
CA ASP A 59 -10.17 2.52 -11.72
C ASP A 59 -8.86 1.78 -11.45
N VAL A 60 -8.66 1.34 -10.21
CA VAL A 60 -7.45 0.64 -9.81
C VAL A 60 -7.29 -0.67 -10.58
N VAL A 61 -8.40 -1.41 -10.80
CA VAL A 61 -8.43 -2.63 -11.60
C VAL A 61 -8.11 -2.38 -13.07
N ALA A 62 -8.58 -1.26 -13.63
CA ALA A 62 -8.33 -0.88 -15.02
C ALA A 62 -6.86 -0.48 -15.25
N ILE A 63 -6.25 0.21 -14.29
CA ILE A 63 -4.88 0.71 -14.39
C ILE A 63 -3.84 -0.38 -14.04
N CYS A 64 -4.16 -1.25 -13.08
CA CYS A 64 -3.21 -2.20 -12.51
C CYS A 64 -3.53 -3.65 -12.92
N ASP A 65 -2.80 -4.18 -13.89
CA ASP A 65 -2.99 -5.55 -14.39
C ASP A 65 -2.95 -6.63 -13.30
N HIS A 66 -2.07 -6.46 -12.31
CA HIS A 66 -1.92 -7.40 -11.18
C HIS A 66 -3.12 -7.40 -10.22
N LEU A 67 -3.98 -6.39 -10.30
CA LEU A 67 -5.20 -6.25 -9.51
C LEU A 67 -6.47 -6.66 -10.26
N LYS A 68 -6.39 -7.12 -11.52
CA LYS A 68 -7.55 -7.56 -12.35
C LYS A 68 -8.46 -8.57 -11.66
N VAL A 69 -7.86 -9.44 -10.86
CA VAL A 69 -8.53 -10.41 -10.01
C VAL A 69 -9.49 -9.81 -8.96
N LEU A 70 -9.32 -8.53 -8.58
CA LEU A 70 -10.25 -7.82 -7.72
C LEU A 70 -11.54 -7.44 -8.46
N LYS A 71 -11.57 -7.46 -9.81
CA LYS A 71 -12.76 -7.12 -10.62
C LYS A 71 -14.01 -7.88 -10.16
N PHE A 72 -13.87 -9.18 -9.96
CA PHE A 72 -14.96 -10.07 -9.57
C PHE A 72 -15.07 -10.27 -8.05
N SER A 73 -14.22 -9.61 -7.25
CA SER A 73 -14.31 -9.69 -5.79
C SER A 73 -15.57 -8.96 -5.32
N PRO A 74 -16.45 -9.58 -4.53
CA PRO A 74 -17.60 -8.89 -3.94
C PRO A 74 -17.19 -7.92 -2.82
N GLN A 75 -15.96 -8.05 -2.28
CA GLN A 75 -15.47 -7.17 -1.23
C GLN A 75 -14.64 -6.03 -1.79
N LEU A 76 -14.92 -4.82 -1.32
CA LEU A 76 -14.11 -3.63 -1.57
C LEU A 76 -12.80 -3.74 -0.80
N PRO A 77 -11.64 -3.63 -1.48
CA PRO A 77 -10.34 -3.78 -0.85
C PRO A 77 -10.00 -2.57 0.03
N TYR A 78 -9.07 -2.77 0.96
CA TYR A 78 -8.45 -1.67 1.70
C TYR A 78 -7.20 -1.16 0.99
N ALA A 79 -6.97 0.15 1.05
CA ALA A 79 -5.72 0.81 0.70
C ALA A 79 -4.97 1.18 1.98
N PHE A 80 -3.66 0.92 1.98
CA PHE A 80 -2.77 1.23 3.11
C PHE A 80 -1.70 2.23 2.67
N THR A 81 -1.55 3.32 3.41
CA THR A 81 -0.42 4.25 3.23
C THR A 81 0.89 3.61 3.72
N ARG A 82 2.03 4.31 3.59
CA ARG A 82 3.30 3.86 4.20
C ARG A 82 3.11 3.49 5.67
N ASN A 83 2.45 4.35 6.43
CA ASN A 83 2.28 4.18 7.87
C ASN A 83 1.35 3.00 8.17
N GLY A 84 0.22 2.89 7.46
CA GLY A 84 -0.67 1.74 7.60
C GLY A 84 0.00 0.42 7.21
N ALA A 85 0.73 0.39 6.10
CA ALA A 85 1.46 -0.78 5.66
C ALA A 85 2.51 -1.23 6.69
N ASN A 86 3.17 -0.29 7.36
CA ASN A 86 4.06 -0.60 8.48
C ASN A 86 3.32 -1.06 9.73
N MET A 87 2.18 -0.45 10.05
CA MET A 87 1.38 -0.84 11.21
C MET A 87 0.90 -2.30 11.10
N VAL A 88 0.61 -2.78 9.88
CA VAL A 88 0.32 -4.19 9.61
C VAL A 88 1.42 -5.14 10.14
N CYS A 89 2.69 -4.75 10.09
CA CYS A 89 3.78 -5.55 10.64
C CYS A 89 3.62 -5.82 12.15
N THR A 90 3.12 -4.83 12.89
CA THR A 90 2.98 -4.92 14.35
C THR A 90 1.87 -5.88 14.76
N VAL A 91 0.82 -6.00 13.95
CA VAL A 91 -0.32 -6.89 14.21
C VAL A 91 -0.10 -8.30 13.65
N LEU A 92 0.70 -8.45 12.59
CA LEU A 92 1.13 -9.76 12.09
C LEU A 92 2.17 -10.44 12.99
N ASN A 93 2.99 -9.64 13.69
CA ASN A 93 3.96 -10.09 14.70
C ASN A 93 4.81 -11.31 14.28
N SER A 94 5.50 -11.21 13.14
CA SER A 94 6.42 -12.26 12.67
C SER A 94 7.74 -11.69 12.17
N THR A 95 8.81 -12.49 12.23
CA THR A 95 10.13 -12.11 11.71
C THR A 95 10.10 -11.85 10.20
N ILE A 96 9.25 -12.55 9.46
CA ILE A 96 8.99 -12.29 8.05
C ILE A 96 8.37 -10.90 7.89
N ALA A 97 7.36 -10.55 8.71
CA ALA A 97 6.73 -9.25 8.64
C ALA A 97 7.73 -8.11 8.93
N VAL A 98 8.59 -8.26 9.93
CA VAL A 98 9.63 -7.26 10.24
C VAL A 98 10.57 -7.05 9.04
N ARG A 99 11.02 -8.13 8.39
CA ARG A 99 11.88 -8.00 7.21
C ARG A 99 11.17 -7.32 6.03
N ARG A 100 9.87 -7.58 5.86
CA ARG A 100 9.06 -7.04 4.77
C ARG A 100 8.69 -5.57 4.99
N SER A 101 8.41 -5.16 6.22
CA SER A 101 8.13 -3.75 6.55
C SER A 101 9.33 -2.85 6.24
N ILE A 102 10.55 -3.31 6.51
CA ILE A 102 11.78 -2.59 6.12
C ILE A 102 11.85 -2.40 4.60
N GLN A 103 11.47 -3.42 3.82
CA GLN A 103 11.47 -3.30 2.36
C GLN A 103 10.38 -2.35 1.85
N ILE A 104 9.20 -2.34 2.49
CA ILE A 104 8.11 -1.42 2.21
C ILE A 104 8.56 0.02 2.49
N MET A 105 9.12 0.30 3.68
CA MET A 105 9.63 1.62 4.05
C MET A 105 10.64 2.16 3.03
N ARG A 106 11.61 1.32 2.63
CA ARG A 106 12.61 1.68 1.62
C ARG A 106 11.96 1.96 0.26
N ALA A 107 10.98 1.16 -0.15
CA ALA A 107 10.29 1.34 -1.42
C ALA A 107 9.55 2.68 -1.48
N PHE A 108 8.82 3.03 -0.43
CA PHE A 108 8.17 4.33 -0.35
C PHE A 108 9.18 5.49 -0.27
N SER A 109 10.29 5.34 0.46
CA SER A 109 11.28 6.42 0.65
C SER A 109 11.90 6.84 -0.69
N VAL A 110 12.24 5.84 -1.52
CA VAL A 110 12.74 6.08 -2.88
C VAL A 110 11.73 6.85 -3.74
N LEU A 111 10.43 6.58 -3.60
CA LEU A 111 9.40 7.28 -4.36
C LEU A 111 9.26 8.74 -3.92
N GLU A 112 9.33 9.02 -2.62
CA GLU A 112 9.30 10.40 -2.10
C GLU A 112 10.52 11.21 -2.52
N GLU A 113 11.72 10.61 -2.46
CA GLU A 113 12.95 11.26 -2.91
C GLU A 113 12.93 11.61 -4.40
N ALA A 114 12.35 10.74 -5.23
CA ALA A 114 12.21 10.98 -6.67
C ALA A 114 11.32 12.20 -6.98
N ILE A 115 10.29 12.44 -6.16
CA ILE A 115 9.40 13.60 -6.27
C ILE A 115 10.14 14.87 -5.83
N SER A 116 10.86 14.81 -4.70
CA SER A 116 11.66 15.94 -4.20
C SER A 116 12.76 16.39 -5.17
N LYS A 117 13.43 15.44 -5.84
CA LYS A 117 14.45 15.73 -6.87
C LYS A 117 13.88 16.34 -8.15
N LYS A 118 12.63 16.01 -8.53
CA LYS A 118 11.96 16.65 -9.68
C LYS A 118 11.61 18.12 -9.41
N GLY A 119 11.23 18.46 -8.18
CA GLY A 119 10.94 19.86 -7.79
C GLY A 119 12.16 20.79 -7.82
N LYS A 120 13.38 20.26 -7.58
CA LYS A 120 14.61 21.05 -7.60
C LYS A 120 15.17 21.37 -8.99
N LYS A 121 14.64 20.79 -10.07
CA LYS A 121 15.11 21.05 -11.45
C LYS A 121 14.43 22.24 -12.14
N LEU A 122 13.39 22.84 -11.56
CA LEU A 122 12.65 23.96 -12.15
C LEU A 122 13.10 25.35 -11.67
N THR A 123 14.10 25.44 -10.77
CA THR A 123 14.58 26.72 -10.20
C THR A 123 16.02 27.05 -10.56
N GLN A 124 16.61 26.37 -11.55
CA GLN A 124 17.90 26.74 -12.12
C GLN A 124 17.79 26.78 -13.64
N SER A 125 17.28 27.90 -14.14
CA SER A 125 17.68 28.42 -15.45
C SER A 125 18.65 29.59 -15.20
N PRO A 126 19.73 29.70 -15.99
CA PRO A 126 20.77 30.72 -15.81
C PRO A 126 20.27 32.14 -16.06
#